data_AF-A0A2V5PIU9-F1
#
_entry.id   AF-A0A2V5PIU9-F1
#
_cell.length_a   1.000
_cell.length_b   1.000
_cell.length_c   1.000
_cell.angle_alpha   90.00
_cell.angle_beta   90.00
_cell.angle_gamma   90.00
#
_symmetry.space_group_name_H-M   'P 1'
#
loop_
_entity.id
_entity.type
_entity.pdbx_description
1 polymer ?
#
loop_
_entity_poly.entity_id
_entity_poly.type
_entity_poly.pdbx_seq_one_letter_code
_entity_poly.pdbx_strand_id
1 'polypeptide(L)'
;MTQPAVRDELVLNIDIGPTILDLAGVAPLPGAQGVSWRPLLTGGAVTNWRQSFLAEYFLETGYDIPTTVIVRTTGAKLTFWPGNPDWCEMFDLTSDRYEVTNLFSLLAYQATRGSLRAEFDRQMRDTGLAAQLTSSRPGNGRLNLTVAGGLGPNYQLESSSNLQAWTALSQFKMDSTQAVVTASNALAPKNLYRLRWISD
;
A
#
# COMPACT_ATOMS: atom_id res chain seq x y z
N MET A 1 -36.43 20.31 3.19
CA MET A 1 -35.06 20.46 3.74
C MET A 1 -34.83 19.33 4.71
N THR A 2 -33.89 18.44 4.41
CA THR A 2 -33.47 17.39 5.34
C THR A 2 -32.76 18.04 6.53
N GLN A 3 -32.99 17.52 7.74
CA GLN A 3 -32.27 17.94 8.94
C GLN A 3 -30.77 17.68 8.77
N PRO A 4 -29.89 18.52 9.35
CA PRO A 4 -28.46 18.22 9.38
C PRO A 4 -28.23 16.87 10.09
N ALA A 5 -27.27 16.09 9.60
CA ALA A 5 -26.92 14.80 10.14
C ALA A 5 -25.39 14.70 10.29
N VAL A 6 -24.95 14.02 11.35
CA VAL A 6 -23.55 13.63 11.54
C VAL A 6 -23.39 12.17 11.13
N ARG A 7 -22.27 11.85 10.49
CA ARG A 7 -21.93 10.54 9.94
C ARG A 7 -20.49 10.21 10.34
N ASP A 8 -20.26 8.99 10.82
CA ASP A 8 -18.95 8.50 11.28
C ASP A 8 -18.25 7.63 10.22
N GLU A 9 -18.94 7.35 9.11
CA GLU A 9 -18.42 6.57 7.99
C GLU A 9 -17.13 7.19 7.42
N LEU A 10 -16.13 6.36 7.13
CA LEU A 10 -14.85 6.81 6.61
C LEU A 10 -14.99 7.45 5.21
N VAL A 11 -14.68 8.74 5.10
CA VAL A 11 -14.63 9.48 3.85
C VAL A 11 -13.20 9.94 3.54
N LEU A 12 -12.87 10.08 2.26
CA LEU A 12 -11.55 10.47 1.80
C LEU A 12 -11.64 11.70 0.88
N ASN A 13 -10.57 12.47 0.78
CA ASN A 13 -10.47 13.59 -0.17
C ASN A 13 -10.69 13.14 -1.63
N ILE A 14 -10.24 11.94 -2.01
CA ILE A 14 -10.40 11.37 -3.36
C ILE A 14 -11.85 11.06 -3.74
N ASP A 15 -12.78 11.08 -2.78
CA ASP A 15 -14.21 10.87 -3.03
C ASP A 15 -14.91 12.10 -3.60
N ILE A 16 -14.31 13.28 -3.45
CA ILE A 16 -14.92 14.55 -3.87
C ILE A 16 -15.20 14.54 -5.37
N GLY A 17 -14.23 14.08 -6.19
CA GLY A 17 -14.38 13.97 -7.64
C GLY A 17 -15.55 13.08 -8.06
N PRO A 18 -15.57 11.79 -7.68
CA PRO A 18 -16.70 10.89 -7.91
C PRO A 18 -18.03 11.43 -7.41
N THR A 19 -18.06 12.11 -6.26
CA THR A 19 -19.28 12.71 -5.69
C THR A 19 -19.82 13.82 -6.58
N ILE A 20 -18.98 14.75 -7.03
CA ILE A 20 -19.40 15.85 -7.91
C ILE A 20 -19.97 15.29 -9.22
N LEU A 21 -19.31 14.30 -9.82
CA LEU A 21 -19.76 13.70 -11.08
C LEU A 21 -21.11 12.99 -10.94
N ASP A 22 -21.29 12.17 -9.89
CA ASP A 22 -22.55 11.47 -9.61
C ASP A 22 -23.70 12.46 -9.35
N LEU A 23 -23.47 13.50 -8.54
CA LEU A 23 -24.48 14.53 -8.28
C LEU A 23 -24.83 15.34 -9.54
N ALA A 24 -23.89 15.53 -10.46
CA ALA A 24 -24.12 16.20 -11.73
C ALA A 24 -24.76 15.30 -12.81
N GLY A 25 -24.94 14.01 -12.54
CA GLY A 25 -25.45 13.05 -13.52
C GLY A 25 -24.45 12.75 -14.66
N VAL A 26 -23.16 12.96 -14.42
CA VAL A 26 -22.07 12.71 -15.38
C VAL A 26 -21.51 11.31 -15.17
N ALA A 27 -20.98 10.71 -16.23
CA ALA A 27 -20.33 9.40 -16.15
C ALA A 27 -19.19 9.38 -15.11
N PRO A 28 -19.02 8.27 -14.36
CA PRO A 28 -17.92 8.13 -13.40
C PRO A 28 -16.54 8.26 -14.05
N LEU A 29 -15.56 8.73 -13.29
CA LEU A 29 -14.16 8.81 -13.71
C LEU A 29 -13.56 7.39 -13.82
N PRO A 30 -13.13 6.94 -15.02
CA PRO A 30 -12.53 5.62 -15.18
C PRO A 30 -11.26 5.47 -14.32
N GLY A 31 -11.15 4.36 -13.58
CA GLY A 31 -10.00 4.09 -12.72
C GLY A 31 -9.95 4.90 -11.42
N ALA A 32 -10.98 5.71 -11.11
CA ALA A 32 -11.04 6.40 -9.82
C ALA A 32 -11.15 5.41 -8.66
N GLN A 33 -10.38 5.68 -7.60
CA GLN A 33 -10.37 4.87 -6.38
C GLN A 33 -11.39 5.38 -5.33
N GLY A 34 -11.78 6.65 -5.42
CA GLY A 34 -12.80 7.24 -4.56
C GLY A 34 -14.20 6.74 -4.88
N VAL A 35 -15.12 6.88 -3.92
CA VAL A 35 -16.53 6.48 -4.04
C VAL A 35 -17.42 7.68 -3.70
N SER A 36 -18.45 7.92 -4.52
CA SER A 36 -19.40 9.00 -4.30
C SER A 36 -20.06 8.94 -2.92
N TRP A 37 -20.15 10.07 -2.24
CA TRP A 37 -20.85 10.23 -0.96
C TRP A 37 -22.36 10.26 -1.09
N ARG A 38 -22.91 10.25 -2.31
CA ARG A 38 -24.35 10.36 -2.53
C ARG A 38 -25.19 9.41 -1.65
N PRO A 39 -24.83 8.12 -1.45
CA PRO A 39 -25.56 7.23 -0.54
C PRO A 39 -25.57 7.71 0.93
N LEU A 40 -24.52 8.39 1.39
CA LEU A 40 -24.43 8.96 2.73
C LEU A 40 -25.31 10.22 2.87
N LEU A 41 -25.42 11.00 1.80
CA LEU A 41 -26.17 12.27 1.76
C LEU A 41 -27.70 12.06 1.70
N THR A 42 -28.16 10.96 1.09
CA THR A 42 -29.60 10.71 0.86
C THR A 42 -30.34 10.10 2.06
N GLY A 43 -29.63 9.81 3.16
CA GLY A 43 -30.22 9.19 4.35
C GLY A 43 -30.29 7.66 4.26
N GLY A 44 -30.50 7.01 5.42
CA GLY A 44 -30.53 5.56 5.55
C GLY A 44 -29.19 4.94 5.97
N ALA A 45 -29.21 3.62 6.19
CA ALA A 45 -28.03 2.82 6.48
C ALA A 45 -27.35 2.42 5.17
N VAL A 46 -26.01 2.54 5.12
CA VAL A 46 -25.20 2.10 3.98
C VAL A 46 -24.44 0.84 4.40
N THR A 47 -24.82 -0.32 3.87
CA THR A 47 -24.30 -1.62 4.32
C THR A 47 -22.96 -2.02 3.68
N ASN A 48 -22.57 -1.36 2.58
CA ASN A 48 -21.36 -1.68 1.81
C ASN A 48 -20.41 -0.48 1.71
N TRP A 49 -20.18 0.20 2.83
CA TRP A 49 -19.23 1.31 2.88
C TRP A 49 -17.82 0.83 3.27
N ARG A 50 -16.80 1.58 2.86
CA ARG A 50 -15.40 1.25 3.16
C ARG A 50 -15.17 1.18 4.67
N GLN A 51 -14.36 0.21 5.09
CA GLN A 51 -13.96 0.01 6.49
C GLN A 51 -12.48 0.33 6.73
N SER A 52 -11.77 0.67 5.65
CA SER A 52 -10.34 0.93 5.66
C SER A 52 -9.92 1.77 4.46
N PHE A 53 -8.74 2.37 4.56
CA PHE A 53 -8.10 3.08 3.46
C PHE A 53 -6.57 3.06 3.61
N LEU A 54 -5.90 3.28 2.49
CA LEU A 54 -4.47 3.54 2.41
C LEU A 54 -4.22 5.05 2.41
N ALA A 55 -3.23 5.51 3.15
CA ALA A 55 -2.69 6.86 3.07
C ALA A 55 -1.19 6.77 2.83
N GLU A 56 -0.66 7.74 2.08
CA GLU A 56 0.74 7.77 1.69
C GLU A 56 1.31 9.17 1.85
N TYR A 57 2.60 9.22 2.15
CA TYR A 57 3.42 10.40 2.05
C TYR A 57 4.73 9.98 1.39
N PHE A 58 5.17 10.71 0.39
CA PHE A 58 6.45 10.49 -0.27
C PHE A 58 7.43 11.58 0.15
N LEU A 59 8.68 11.21 0.36
CA LEU A 59 9.75 12.14 0.67
C LEU A 59 9.84 13.25 -0.38
N GLU A 60 9.76 14.50 0.08
CA GLU A 60 9.84 15.70 -0.74
C GLU A 60 11.18 16.39 -0.57
N THR A 61 11.71 17.00 -1.64
CA THR A 61 12.95 17.76 -1.56
C THR A 61 12.77 18.98 -0.64
N GLY A 62 13.64 19.11 0.37
CA GLY A 62 13.60 20.23 1.32
C GLY A 62 12.89 19.92 2.64
N TYR A 63 12.42 18.69 2.84
CA TYR A 63 11.82 18.23 4.09
C TYR A 63 12.44 16.89 4.53
N ASP A 64 12.65 16.73 5.83
CA ASP A 64 13.22 15.50 6.42
C ASP A 64 12.13 14.51 6.87
N ILE A 65 10.96 14.52 6.23
CA ILE A 65 9.87 13.59 6.52
C ILE A 65 10.02 12.37 5.61
N PRO A 66 10.30 11.16 6.15
CA PRO A 66 10.52 10.00 5.32
C PRO A 66 9.22 9.52 4.67
N THR A 67 9.36 8.85 3.52
CA THR A 67 8.24 8.16 2.88
C THR A 67 7.55 7.23 3.89
N THR A 68 6.24 7.31 3.95
CA THR A 68 5.42 6.50 4.85
C THR A 68 4.15 6.06 4.16
N VAL A 69 3.71 4.86 4.49
CA VAL A 69 2.42 4.35 4.03
C VAL A 69 1.68 3.74 5.20
N ILE A 70 0.42 4.11 5.29
CA ILE A 70 -0.43 3.87 6.43
C ILE A 70 -1.65 3.12 5.93
N VAL A 71 -2.02 2.06 6.64
CA VAL A 71 -3.38 1.52 6.55
C VAL A 71 -4.14 1.93 7.79
N ARG A 72 -5.34 2.49 7.60
CA ARG A 72 -6.24 2.83 8.69
C ARG A 72 -7.56 2.11 8.47
N THR A 73 -8.06 1.48 9.53
CA THR A 73 -9.42 0.94 9.60
C THR A 73 -10.28 1.84 10.49
N THR A 74 -11.54 1.47 10.70
CA THR A 74 -12.41 2.15 11.68
C THR A 74 -11.89 2.08 13.10
N GLY A 75 -11.15 1.02 13.47
CA GLY A 75 -10.72 0.76 14.84
C GLY A 75 -9.22 0.71 15.07
N ALA A 76 -8.38 0.76 14.04
CA ALA A 76 -6.93 0.67 14.21
C ALA A 76 -6.15 1.36 13.08
N LYS A 77 -4.89 1.69 13.35
CA LYS A 77 -3.94 2.25 12.38
C LYS A 77 -2.64 1.47 12.42
N LEU A 78 -2.05 1.23 11.25
CA LEU A 78 -0.73 0.63 11.10
C LEU A 78 0.09 1.48 10.12
N THR A 79 1.24 1.97 10.57
CA THR A 79 2.17 2.82 9.83
C THR A 79 3.42 2.02 9.47
N PHE A 80 3.80 2.04 8.19
CA PHE A 80 5.02 1.44 7.69
C PHE A 80 6.02 2.50 7.20
N TRP A 81 7.26 2.33 7.63
CA TRP A 81 8.40 3.15 7.22
C TRP A 81 9.35 2.29 6.38
N PRO A 82 9.37 2.46 5.05
CA PRO A 82 10.20 1.67 4.17
C PRO A 82 11.67 1.78 4.56
N GLY A 83 12.40 0.65 4.52
CA GLY A 83 13.79 0.57 4.97
C GLY A 83 13.99 0.63 6.50
N ASN A 84 12.98 1.05 7.27
CA ASN A 84 13.08 1.31 8.71
C ASN A 84 12.04 0.48 9.50
N PRO A 85 12.15 -0.87 9.52
CA PRO A 85 11.15 -1.72 10.15
C PRO A 85 10.96 -1.46 11.65
N ASP A 86 12.02 -1.02 12.33
CA ASP A 86 12.00 -0.71 13.76
C ASP A 86 11.18 0.54 14.11
N TRP A 87 10.85 1.37 13.11
CA TRP A 87 10.02 2.56 13.30
C TRP A 87 8.52 2.28 13.13
N CYS A 88 8.12 1.07 12.71
CA CYS A 88 6.72 0.78 12.44
C CYS A 88 5.85 0.99 13.68
N GLU A 89 4.64 1.50 13.46
CA GLU A 89 3.74 1.91 14.53
C GLU A 89 2.37 1.28 14.35
N MET A 90 1.72 0.93 15.45
CA MET A 90 0.36 0.42 15.43
C MET A 90 -0.43 0.99 16.60
N PHE A 91 -1.65 1.46 16.33
CA PHE A 91 -2.53 2.08 17.31
C PHE A 91 -3.92 1.44 17.28
N ASP A 92 -4.52 1.26 18.45
CA ASP A 92 -5.94 0.92 18.61
C ASP A 92 -6.74 2.21 18.75
N LEU A 93 -7.45 2.61 17.71
CA LEU A 93 -8.21 3.87 17.69
C LEU A 93 -9.48 3.81 18.53
N THR A 94 -9.89 2.61 18.97
CA THR A 94 -11.06 2.42 19.82
C THR A 94 -10.78 2.87 21.25
N SER A 95 -9.58 2.55 21.75
CA SER A 95 -9.15 2.87 23.11
C SER A 95 -8.16 4.04 23.18
N ASP A 96 -7.42 4.30 22.09
CA ASP A 96 -6.41 5.34 21.96
C ASP A 96 -6.66 6.21 20.71
N ARG A 97 -7.69 7.06 20.79
CA ARG A 97 -8.08 7.97 19.70
C ARG A 97 -7.01 9.02 19.33
N TYR A 98 -6.02 9.20 20.20
CA TYR A 98 -4.95 10.20 20.06
C TYR A 98 -3.63 9.59 19.64
N GLU A 99 -3.56 8.26 19.50
CA GLU A 99 -2.43 7.56 18.92
C GLU A 99 -1.14 7.81 19.72
N VAL A 100 -1.25 7.81 21.05
CA VAL A 100 -0.13 8.10 21.96
C VAL A 100 0.61 6.84 22.40
N THR A 101 0.01 5.66 22.24
CA THR A 101 0.59 4.37 22.66
C THR A 101 0.89 3.49 21.45
N ASN A 102 2.16 3.38 21.07
CA ASN A 102 2.57 2.47 20.01
C ASN A 102 2.54 1.00 20.50
N LEU A 103 1.67 0.20 19.88
CA LEU A 103 1.44 -1.21 20.20
C LEU A 103 2.20 -2.18 19.27
N PHE A 104 2.95 -1.68 18.29
CA PHE A 104 3.50 -2.48 17.19
C PHE A 104 4.36 -3.66 17.67
N SER A 105 5.20 -3.46 18.68
CA SER A 105 6.12 -4.49 19.17
C SER A 105 5.53 -5.39 20.26
N LEU A 106 4.30 -5.11 20.72
CA LEU A 106 3.68 -5.86 21.81
C LEU A 106 3.15 -7.21 21.31
N LEU A 107 3.55 -8.29 21.99
CA LEU A 107 3.15 -9.65 21.62
C LEU A 107 1.62 -9.86 21.70
N ALA A 108 0.97 -9.23 22.69
CA ALA A 108 -0.48 -9.30 22.87
C ALA A 108 -1.29 -8.83 21.63
N TYR A 109 -0.68 -8.00 20.78
CA TYR A 109 -1.32 -7.44 19.59
C TYR A 109 -0.88 -8.08 18.28
N GLN A 110 -0.17 -9.22 18.32
CA GLN A 110 0.33 -9.90 17.11
C GLN A 110 -0.79 -10.24 16.10
N ALA A 111 -1.96 -10.67 16.58
CA ALA A 111 -3.10 -11.00 15.71
C ALA A 111 -3.66 -9.76 15.00
N THR A 112 -3.81 -8.65 15.72
CA THR A 112 -4.23 -7.35 15.16
C THR A 112 -3.22 -6.86 14.12
N ARG A 113 -1.93 -6.91 14.45
CA ARG A 113 -0.83 -6.54 13.54
C ARG A 113 -0.85 -7.39 12.27
N GLY A 114 -1.10 -8.69 12.39
CA GLY A 114 -1.25 -9.59 11.23
C GLY A 114 -2.44 -9.24 10.34
N SER A 115 -3.59 -8.92 10.95
CA SER A 115 -4.81 -8.54 10.22
C SER A 115 -4.64 -7.21 9.47
N LEU A 116 -4.07 -6.21 10.15
CA LEU A 116 -3.74 -4.92 9.53
C LEU A 116 -2.68 -5.07 8.44
N ARG A 117 -1.69 -5.97 8.61
CA ARG A 117 -0.71 -6.25 7.56
C ARG A 117 -1.37 -6.86 6.32
N ALA A 118 -2.30 -7.81 6.50
CA ALA A 118 -3.02 -8.39 5.37
C ALA A 118 -3.85 -7.34 4.61
N GLU A 119 -4.49 -6.43 5.35
CA GLU A 119 -5.26 -5.32 4.77
C GLU A 119 -4.36 -4.29 4.07
N PHE A 120 -3.20 -3.96 4.67
CA PHE A 120 -2.16 -3.15 4.04
C PHE A 120 -1.71 -3.76 2.71
N ASP A 121 -1.31 -5.04 2.73
CA ASP A 121 -0.81 -5.73 1.53
C ASP A 121 -1.90 -5.81 0.45
N ARG A 122 -3.19 -5.95 0.83
CA ARG A 122 -4.32 -5.89 -0.11
C ARG A 122 -4.45 -4.51 -0.74
N GLN A 123 -4.51 -3.46 0.06
CA GLN A 123 -4.64 -2.08 -0.42
C GLN A 123 -3.48 -1.69 -1.33
N MET A 124 -2.23 -2.02 -0.96
CA MET A 124 -1.06 -1.79 -1.81
C MET A 124 -1.19 -2.45 -3.19
N ARG A 125 -1.76 -3.67 -3.26
CA ARG A 125 -2.01 -4.33 -4.56
C ARG A 125 -3.12 -3.66 -5.34
N ASP A 126 -4.23 -3.35 -4.69
CA ASP A 126 -5.43 -2.81 -5.33
C ASP A 126 -5.21 -1.37 -5.83
N THR A 127 -4.35 -0.60 -5.17
CA THR A 127 -3.93 0.74 -5.63
C THR A 127 -2.82 0.69 -6.68
N GLY A 128 -2.24 -0.49 -6.92
CA GLY A 128 -1.09 -0.68 -7.80
C GLY A 128 0.25 -0.26 -7.17
N LEU A 129 0.28 0.23 -5.93
CA LEU A 129 1.50 0.70 -5.28
C LEU A 129 2.50 -0.44 -4.99
N ALA A 130 2.02 -1.67 -4.79
CA ALA A 130 2.88 -2.85 -4.63
C ALA A 130 3.56 -3.23 -5.95
N ALA A 131 4.90 -3.29 -5.94
CA ALA A 131 5.63 -3.89 -7.04
C ALA A 131 5.41 -5.41 -7.13
N GLN A 132 5.22 -5.90 -8.35
CA GLN A 132 5.08 -7.29 -8.71
C GLN A 132 6.34 -7.78 -9.41
N LEU A 133 6.87 -8.91 -8.93
CA LEU A 133 7.95 -9.64 -9.59
C LEU A 133 7.38 -10.79 -10.39
N THR A 134 7.61 -10.78 -11.69
CA THR A 134 7.28 -11.89 -12.59
C THR A 134 8.55 -12.44 -13.23
N SER A 135 8.50 -13.69 -13.69
CA SER A 135 9.64 -14.34 -14.34
C SER A 135 9.22 -14.97 -15.66
N SER A 136 10.11 -14.95 -16.64
CA SER A 136 9.96 -15.68 -17.89
C SER A 136 11.28 -16.28 -18.33
N ARG A 137 11.21 -17.35 -19.12
CA ARG A 137 12.36 -17.95 -19.79
C ARG A 137 12.07 -18.02 -21.29
N PRO A 138 12.49 -17.01 -22.07
CA PRO A 138 12.39 -17.06 -23.53
C PRO A 138 13.19 -18.26 -24.06
N GLY A 139 12.95 -18.64 -25.33
CA GLY A 139 13.63 -19.79 -25.97
C GLY A 139 15.17 -19.72 -26.04
N ASN A 140 15.77 -18.61 -25.59
CA ASN A 140 17.21 -18.45 -25.39
C ASN A 140 17.73 -19.02 -24.06
N GLY A 141 16.86 -19.59 -23.21
CA GLY A 141 17.22 -20.22 -21.94
C GLY A 141 17.56 -19.27 -20.79
N ARG A 142 17.54 -17.95 -21.02
CA ARG A 142 17.87 -16.93 -20.01
C ARG A 142 16.67 -16.68 -19.09
N LEU A 143 16.93 -16.46 -17.80
CA LEU A 143 15.90 -16.04 -16.86
C LEU A 143 15.73 -14.52 -16.94
N ASN A 144 14.54 -14.07 -17.33
CA ASN A 144 14.15 -12.68 -17.29
C ASN A 144 13.28 -12.45 -16.07
N LEU A 145 13.60 -11.42 -15.29
CA LEU A 145 12.79 -10.97 -14.16
C LEU A 145 12.20 -9.62 -14.52
N THR A 146 10.88 -9.49 -14.43
CA THR A 146 10.19 -8.23 -14.71
C THR A 146 9.59 -7.70 -13.42
N VAL A 147 9.87 -6.44 -13.13
CA VAL A 147 9.34 -5.71 -11.98
C VAL A 147 8.38 -4.66 -12.52
N ALA A 148 7.13 -4.71 -12.08
CA ALA A 148 6.09 -3.75 -12.45
C ALA A 148 5.43 -3.21 -11.19
N GLY A 149 5.17 -1.91 -11.11
CA GLY A 149 4.52 -1.31 -9.94
C GLY A 149 4.08 0.13 -10.20
N GLY A 150 3.28 0.65 -9.29
CA GLY A 150 2.81 2.04 -9.28
C GLY A 150 3.90 2.99 -8.82
N LEU A 151 3.76 4.26 -9.21
CA LEU A 151 4.67 5.35 -8.87
C LEU A 151 4.93 5.41 -7.35
N GLY A 152 6.18 5.61 -6.95
CA GLY A 152 6.51 6.03 -5.59
C GLY A 152 7.55 5.17 -4.87
N PRO A 153 7.31 3.88 -4.57
CA PRO A 153 8.16 3.15 -3.64
C PRO A 153 9.46 2.64 -4.27
N ASN A 154 10.54 2.61 -3.47
CA ASN A 154 11.81 1.99 -3.87
C ASN A 154 11.85 0.49 -3.56
N TYR A 155 12.29 -0.34 -4.50
CA TYR A 155 12.45 -1.77 -4.29
C TYR A 155 13.87 -2.24 -4.57
N GLN A 156 14.33 -3.18 -3.75
CA GLN A 156 15.56 -3.94 -3.98
C GLN A 156 15.21 -5.35 -4.46
N LEU A 157 15.74 -5.73 -5.61
CA LEU A 157 15.73 -7.13 -6.05
C LEU A 157 16.86 -7.87 -5.36
N GLU A 158 16.53 -8.97 -4.71
CA GLU A 158 17.48 -9.81 -3.99
C GLU A 158 17.40 -11.25 -4.47
N SER A 159 18.52 -11.97 -4.34
CA SER A 159 18.57 -13.41 -4.56
C SER A 159 19.09 -14.17 -3.35
N SER A 160 18.68 -15.42 -3.22
CA SER A 160 19.13 -16.33 -2.19
C SER A 160 19.23 -17.75 -2.72
N SER A 161 20.19 -18.53 -2.23
CA SER A 161 20.29 -19.97 -2.50
C SER A 161 19.58 -20.82 -1.44
N ASN A 162 19.22 -20.25 -0.28
CA ASN A 162 18.75 -21.00 0.89
C ASN A 162 17.63 -20.33 1.71
N LEU A 163 17.04 -19.22 1.23
CA LEU A 163 16.05 -18.38 1.92
C LEU A 163 16.54 -17.66 3.18
N GLN A 164 17.78 -17.86 3.61
CA GLN A 164 18.33 -17.25 4.82
C GLN A 164 19.20 -16.03 4.47
N ALA A 165 20.25 -16.25 3.67
CA ALA A 165 21.13 -15.17 3.23
C ALA A 165 20.63 -14.60 1.91
N TRP A 166 20.52 -13.27 1.84
CA TRP A 166 20.02 -12.56 0.67
C TRP A 166 21.07 -11.58 0.16
N THR A 167 21.34 -11.63 -1.14
CA THR A 167 22.28 -10.73 -1.82
C THR A 167 21.52 -9.78 -2.72
N ALA A 168 21.78 -8.47 -2.56
CA ALA A 168 21.22 -7.43 -3.40
C ALA A 168 21.73 -7.57 -4.84
N LEU A 169 20.80 -7.50 -5.81
CA LEU A 169 21.13 -7.53 -7.24
C LEU A 169 21.01 -6.14 -7.86
N SER A 170 19.93 -5.41 -7.54
CA SER A 170 19.65 -4.09 -8.11
C SER A 170 18.56 -3.38 -7.31
N GLN A 171 18.43 -2.06 -7.49
CA GLN A 171 17.44 -1.21 -6.85
C GLN A 171 16.66 -0.40 -7.90
N PHE A 172 15.38 -0.17 -7.64
CA PHE A 172 14.44 0.46 -8.57
C PHE A 172 13.55 1.45 -7.83
N LYS A 173 13.50 2.71 -8.30
CA LYS A 173 12.41 3.64 -7.98
C LYS A 173 11.25 3.32 -8.91
N MET A 174 10.07 3.03 -8.37
CA MET A 174 8.90 2.84 -9.23
C MET A 174 8.46 4.19 -9.80
N ASP A 175 8.45 4.29 -11.12
CA ASP A 175 8.14 5.51 -11.88
C ASP A 175 6.86 5.36 -12.73
N SER A 176 5.98 4.42 -12.34
CA SER A 176 4.81 3.92 -13.09
C SER A 176 5.12 3.07 -14.33
N THR A 177 6.39 2.88 -14.70
CA THR A 177 6.79 2.02 -15.81
C THR A 177 7.26 0.64 -15.34
N GLN A 178 7.29 -0.32 -16.27
CA GLN A 178 7.82 -1.67 -15.99
C GLN A 178 9.35 -1.66 -16.15
N ALA A 179 10.07 -2.05 -15.11
CA ALA A 179 11.50 -2.29 -15.17
C ALA A 179 11.77 -3.77 -15.45
N VAL A 180 12.40 -4.08 -16.59
CA VAL A 180 12.84 -5.45 -16.92
C VAL A 180 14.30 -5.62 -16.51
N VAL A 181 14.53 -6.53 -15.56
CA VAL A 181 15.87 -6.94 -15.13
C VAL A 181 16.21 -8.25 -15.83
N THR A 182 17.09 -8.18 -16.82
CA THR A 182 17.64 -9.39 -17.44
C THR A 182 18.77 -9.90 -16.55
N ALA A 183 18.56 -11.02 -15.87
CA ALA A 183 19.65 -11.68 -15.14
C ALA A 183 20.60 -12.32 -16.16
N SER A 184 21.70 -11.62 -16.50
CA SER A 184 22.68 -12.14 -17.46
C SER A 184 23.55 -13.22 -16.83
N ASN A 185 23.34 -14.48 -17.25
CA ASN A 185 24.28 -15.60 -17.33
C ASN A 185 25.29 -15.90 -16.20
N ALA A 186 25.17 -15.32 -15.00
CA ALA A 186 26.07 -15.57 -13.87
C ALA A 186 25.34 -16.08 -12.60
N LEU A 187 24.10 -16.56 -12.73
CA LEU A 187 23.33 -17.05 -11.58
C LEU A 187 23.17 -18.58 -11.67
N ALA A 188 23.82 -19.26 -10.73
CA ALA A 188 23.82 -20.71 -10.56
C ALA A 188 22.39 -21.32 -10.62
N PRO A 189 22.25 -22.58 -11.04
CA PRO A 189 20.95 -23.26 -11.01
C PRO A 189 20.48 -23.37 -9.56
N LYS A 190 19.27 -22.84 -9.29
CA LYS A 190 18.53 -22.79 -8.00
C LYS A 190 18.72 -21.54 -7.12
N ASN A 191 18.67 -20.35 -7.71
CA ASN A 191 18.47 -19.12 -6.94
C ASN A 191 16.96 -18.78 -6.81
N LEU A 192 16.57 -18.36 -5.61
CA LEU A 192 15.28 -17.79 -5.25
C LEU A 192 15.39 -16.27 -5.33
N TYR A 193 14.30 -15.59 -5.70
CA TYR A 193 14.29 -14.14 -5.88
C TYR A 193 13.15 -13.50 -5.10
N ARG A 194 13.37 -12.30 -4.58
CA ARG A 194 12.32 -11.48 -3.96
C ARG A 194 12.53 -10.01 -4.25
N LEU A 195 11.44 -9.26 -4.18
CA LEU A 195 11.50 -7.80 -4.02
C LEU A 195 11.37 -7.45 -2.55
N ARG A 196 12.26 -6.58 -2.10
CA ARG A 196 12.22 -5.98 -0.77
C ARG A 196 11.92 -4.49 -0.92
N TRP A 197 10.92 -4.00 -0.22
CA TRP A 197 10.66 -2.58 -0.13
C TRP A 197 11.74 -1.91 0.75
N ILE A 198 12.40 -0.88 0.22
CA ILE A 198 13.48 -0.14 0.87
C ILE A 198 13.11 1.34 1.02
N SER A 199 13.88 2.07 1.83
CA SER A 199 13.71 3.52 1.99
C SER A 199 14.01 4.27 0.70
N ASP A 200 13.53 5.51 0.65
CA ASP A 200 13.98 6.51 -0.33
C ASP A 200 15.39 7.02 -0.05
#